data_AF-A0A7C4Y7D1-F1
#
_entry.id   AF-A0A7C4Y7D1-F1
#
_cell.length_a   1.000
_cell.length_b   1.000
_cell.length_c   1.000
_cell.angle_alpha   90.00
_cell.angle_beta   90.00
_cell.angle_gamma   90.00
#
_symmetry.space_group_name_H-M   'P 1'
#
loop_
_entity.id
_entity.type
_entity.pdbx_description
1 polymer ?
#
loop_
_entity_poly.entity_id
_entity_poly.type
_entity_poly.pdbx_seq_one_letter_code
_entity_poly.pdbx_strand_id
1 'polypeptide(L)' 'MASKDLDGRRPTGSAGRNRNVYCSFCRKSHRDAGPLVEGPGDVYICGDCIDLCQSIIEQE' A
#
# COMPACT_ATOMS: atom_id res chain seq x y z
N MET A 1 -10.96 -24.17 -2.63
CA MET A 1 -10.17 -23.59 -1.52
C MET A 1 -8.74 -23.43 -2.00
N ALA A 2 -8.09 -22.28 -2.04
CA ALA A 2 -8.48 -20.91 -1.75
C ALA A 2 -7.56 -20.01 -2.59
N SER A 3 -8.15 -19.00 -3.24
CA SER A 3 -7.43 -17.93 -3.92
C SER A 3 -6.85 -16.98 -2.87
N LYS A 4 -5.52 -16.85 -2.83
CA LYS A 4 -4.67 -15.81 -2.21
C LYS A 4 -3.28 -16.44 -2.27
N ASP A 5 -2.32 -15.93 -3.02
CA ASP A 5 -1.65 -14.64 -2.81
C ASP A 5 -1.06 -14.13 -4.13
N LEU A 6 -1.54 -12.98 -4.61
CA LEU A 6 -1.07 -12.33 -5.85
C LEU A 6 -0.39 -10.98 -5.59
N ASP A 7 0.32 -10.83 -4.47
CA ASP A 7 1.23 -9.70 -4.27
C ASP A 7 2.63 -10.21 -3.90
N GLY A 8 3.35 -10.63 -4.94
CA GLY A 8 4.69 -11.19 -4.84
C GLY A 8 5.50 -11.01 -6.13
N ARG A 9 5.21 -9.98 -6.93
CA ARG A 9 6.04 -9.65 -8.11
C ARG A 9 7.30 -8.91 -7.66
N ARG A 10 8.33 -9.70 -7.37
CA ARG A 10 9.73 -9.29 -7.23
C ARG A 10 10.18 -8.50 -8.48
N PRO A 11 10.52 -7.21 -8.41
CA PRO A 11 11.22 -6.56 -9.51
C PRO A 11 12.70 -6.94 -9.41
N THR A 12 13.17 -7.60 -10.45
CA THR A 12 14.58 -7.72 -10.76
C THR A 12 15.05 -6.36 -11.29
N GLY A 13 16.18 -5.84 -10.82
CA GLY A 13 16.83 -4.71 -11.49
C GLY A 13 17.34 -3.62 -10.57
N SER A 14 18.66 -3.55 -10.45
CA SER A 14 19.41 -2.39 -9.96
C SER A 14 19.18 -1.17 -10.86
N ALA A 15 18.47 -0.13 -10.40
CA ALA A 15 18.65 1.26 -10.84
C ALA A 15 17.71 2.21 -10.08
N GLY A 16 18.28 3.21 -9.41
CA GLY A 16 17.58 4.42 -9.01
C GLY A 16 17.29 4.53 -7.51
N ARG A 17 17.92 5.52 -6.88
CA ARG A 17 17.74 5.94 -5.49
C ARG A 17 16.37 6.60 -5.27
N ASN A 18 15.29 5.91 -5.57
CA ASN A 18 13.94 6.34 -5.23
C ASN A 18 13.53 5.54 -4.01
N ARG A 19 13.39 6.20 -2.86
CA ARG A 19 12.85 5.60 -1.63
C ARG A 19 11.39 5.24 -1.91
N ASN A 20 11.20 4.05 -2.44
CA ASN A 20 9.89 3.52 -2.78
C ASN A 20 9.18 3.25 -1.45
N VAL A 21 8.34 4.19 -1.00
CA VAL A 21 7.44 3.97 0.14
C VAL A 21 6.23 3.17 -0.33
N TYR A 22 5.83 2.21 0.48
CA TYR A 22 4.76 1.26 0.17
C TYR A 22 3.67 1.36 1.22
N CYS A 23 2.41 1.29 0.80
CA CYS A 23 1.29 1.24 1.73
C CYS A 23 1.30 -0.08 2.51
N SER A 24 1.17 -0.01 3.84
CA SER A 24 1.19 -1.19 4.72
C SER A 24 -0.02 -2.11 4.50
N PHE A 25 -1.11 -1.62 3.92
CA PHE A 25 -2.36 -2.36 3.72
C PHE A 25 -2.46 -3.03 2.35
N CYS A 26 -2.20 -2.27 1.27
CA CYS A 26 -2.33 -2.76 -0.11
C CYS A 26 -0.98 -3.09 -0.78
N ARG A 27 0.16 -2.82 -0.11
CA ARG A 27 1.54 -3.02 -0.61
C ARG A 27 1.90 -2.32 -1.93
N LYS A 28 1.05 -1.43 -2.41
CA LYS A 28 1.33 -0.61 -3.59
C LYS A 28 2.35 0.48 -3.30
N SER A 29 3.11 0.84 -4.32
CA SER A 29 4.07 1.95 -4.26
C SER A 29 3.36 3.32 -4.33
N HIS A 30 4.02 4.38 -3.87
CA HIS A 30 3.55 5.77 -4.07
C HIS A 30 3.23 6.12 -5.53
N ARG A 31 3.84 5.42 -6.50
CA ARG A 31 3.57 5.63 -7.93
C ARG A 31 2.26 4.98 -8.39
N ASP A 32 1.86 3.89 -7.77
CA ASP A 32 0.66 3.10 -8.13
C ASP A 32 -0.57 3.46 -7.26
N ALA A 33 -0.35 3.89 -6.02
CA ALA A 33 -1.41 4.23 -5.07
C ALA A 33 -1.64 5.75 -4.91
N GLY A 34 -0.83 6.57 -5.56
CA GLY A 34 -0.93 8.03 -5.47
C GLY A 34 -0.42 8.57 -4.13
N PRO A 35 -1.00 9.65 -3.58
CA PRO A 35 -0.52 10.27 -2.35
C PRO A 35 -0.60 9.29 -1.19
N LEU A 36 0.54 9.02 -0.56
CA LEU A 36 0.62 8.26 0.69
C LEU A 36 0.77 9.23 1.86
N VAL A 37 0.08 8.91 2.95
CA VAL A 37 0.20 9.62 4.23
C VAL A 37 1.25 8.89 5.08
N GLU A 38 2.22 9.65 5.58
CA GLU A 38 3.21 9.17 6.54
C GLU A 38 2.67 9.30 7.97
N GLY A 39 2.63 8.19 8.70
CA GLY A 39 2.22 8.12 10.10
C GLY A 39 3.42 7.95 11.05
N PRO A 40 3.23 8.19 12.35
CA PRO A 40 4.24 7.89 13.35
C PRO A 40 4.56 6.38 13.36
N GLY A 41 5.85 6.03 13.37
CA GLY A 41 6.32 4.63 13.42
C GLY A 41 6.52 3.96 12.06
N ASP A 42 6.94 4.70 11.03
CA ASP A 42 7.24 4.18 9.68
C ASP A 42 6.03 3.51 9.00
N VAL A 43 4.82 3.94 9.35
CA VAL A 43 3.57 3.43 8.76
C VAL A 43 3.16 4.34 7.60
N TYR A 44 2.76 3.72 6.49
CA TYR A 44 2.27 4.43 5.31
C TYR A 44 0.92 3.88 4.88
N ILE A 45 0.00 4.79 4.58
CA ILE A 45 -1.34 4.43 4.12
C ILE A 45 -1.74 5.29 2.90
N CYS A 46 -2.41 4.68 1.92
CA CYS A 46 -2.93 5.37 0.75
C CYS A 46 -4.41 5.74 0.92
N GLY A 47 -4.86 6.74 0.15
CA GLY A 47 -6.25 7.22 0.18
C GLY A 47 -7.30 6.13 -0.06
N ASP A 48 -7.06 5.22 -1.01
CA ASP A 48 -7.98 4.11 -1.29
C ASP A 48 -8.17 3.17 -0.09
N CYS A 49 -7.10 2.93 0.67
CA CYS A 49 -7.17 2.09 1.87
C CYS A 49 -7.89 2.80 3.00
N ILE A 50 -7.75 4.12 3.11
CA ILE A 50 -8.49 4.92 4.09
C ILE A 50 -9.98 4.85 3.79
N ASP A 51 -10.40 5.08 2.55
CA ASP A 51 -11.81 5.06 2.14
C ASP A 51 -12.44 3.68 2.36
N LEU A 52 -11.69 2.61 2.06
CA LEU A 52 -12.11 1.24 2.35
C LEU A 52 -12.25 1.00 3.85
N CYS A 53 -11.25 1.40 4.64
CA CYS A 53 -11.33 1.28 6.10
C CYS A 53 -12.50 2.07 6.67
N GLN A 54 -12.76 3.27 6.16
CA GLN A 54 -13.87 4.11 6.58
C GLN A 54 -15.22 3.44 6.27
N SER A 55 -15.37 2.88 5.08
CA SER A 55 -16.57 2.12 4.68
C SER A 55 -16.82 0.90 5.59
N ILE A 56 -15.76 0.25 6.08
CA ILE A 56 -15.86 -0.88 7.01
C ILE A 56 -16.31 -0.38 8.39
N ILE A 57 -15.75 0.73 8.88
CA ILE A 57 -16.07 1.30 10.19
C ILE A 57 -17.48 1.89 10.22
N GLU A 58 -17.93 2.55 9.15
CA GLU A 58 -19.27 3.14 9.06
C GLU A 58 -20.38 2.10 8.86
N GLN A 59 -20.03 0.88 8.44
CA GLN A 59 -20.98 -0.24 8.33
C GLN A 59 -21.13 -1.05 9.64
N GLU A 60 -20.53 -0.59 10.75
CA GLU A 60 -20.64 -1.19 12.08
C GLU A 60 -21.59 -0.43 13.01
#